data_AF-A0A8J5GS87-F1
#
_entry.id   AF-A0A8J5GS87-F1
#
_cell.length_a   1.000
_cell.length_b   1.000
_cell.length_c   1.000
_cell.angle_alpha   90.00
_cell.angle_beta   90.00
_cell.angle_gamma   90.00
#
_symmetry.space_group_name_H-M   'P 1'
#
loop_
_entity.id
_entity.type
_entity.pdbx_description
1 polymer ?
#
loop_
_entity_poly.entity_id
_entity_poly.type
_entity_poly.pdbx_seq_one_letter_code
_entity_poly.pdbx_strand_id
1 'polypeptide(L)'
;MRRILIIFAKLNPGIRYVQGMNEILAPLFYVFKNDPEANNAEYAEADAFFCFVELLSGFRDNFCQKLDNSVVGIRSTISKLSELLKKHDEELWRHLEVTTKVNPQFYAFRWITLLLTQEFNFADSLHIWDTLLSDPEGPQETLLRICCAMLILVRRRLLAGDFTSNLKLLQNYPSTNISHLLYVANKLRGSSAG
;
A
#
# COMPACT_ATOMS: atom_id res chain seq x y z
N MET A 1 -11.49 -17.66 -5.62
CA MET A 1 -10.56 -16.59 -6.11
C MET A 1 -10.49 -16.46 -7.64
N ARG A 2 -10.14 -17.50 -8.44
CA ARG A 2 -9.99 -17.34 -9.92
C ARG A 2 -11.21 -16.74 -10.63
N ARG A 3 -12.43 -17.20 -10.29
CA ARG A 3 -13.68 -16.68 -10.87
C ARG A 3 -13.88 -15.19 -10.61
N ILE A 4 -13.69 -14.75 -9.36
CA ILE A 4 -13.74 -13.34 -8.96
C ILE A 4 -12.86 -12.48 -9.88
N LEU A 5 -11.59 -12.86 -10.05
CA LEU A 5 -10.64 -12.09 -10.88
C LEU A 5 -11.02 -12.08 -12.37
N ILE A 6 -11.54 -13.21 -12.90
CA ILE A 6 -12.03 -13.28 -14.28
C ILE A 6 -13.24 -12.36 -14.48
N ILE A 7 -14.21 -12.40 -13.56
CA ILE A 7 -15.41 -11.56 -13.61
C ILE A 7 -15.01 -10.08 -13.52
N PHE A 8 -14.14 -9.73 -12.57
CA PHE A 8 -13.60 -8.37 -12.44
C PHE A 8 -12.97 -7.88 -13.74
N ALA A 9 -12.09 -8.67 -14.35
CA ALA A 9 -11.40 -8.29 -15.58
C ALA A 9 -12.35 -8.10 -16.77
N LYS A 10 -13.43 -8.89 -16.84
CA LYS A 10 -14.48 -8.73 -17.87
C LYS A 10 -15.31 -7.47 -17.66
N LEU A 11 -15.64 -7.14 -16.41
CA LEU A 11 -16.44 -5.97 -16.07
C LEU A 11 -15.63 -4.66 -16.14
N ASN A 12 -14.30 -4.73 -16.00
CA ASN A 12 -13.40 -3.57 -16.01
C ASN A 12 -12.40 -3.64 -17.18
N PRO A 13 -12.83 -3.51 -18.45
CA PRO A 13 -11.98 -3.73 -19.62
C PRO A 13 -10.80 -2.75 -19.76
N GLY A 14 -10.87 -1.60 -19.08
CA GLY A 14 -9.81 -0.59 -19.04
C GLY A 14 -8.69 -0.89 -18.04
N ILE A 15 -8.92 -1.74 -17.03
CA ILE A 15 -7.92 -2.16 -16.04
C ILE A 15 -7.51 -3.61 -16.31
N ARG A 16 -8.51 -4.49 -16.51
CA ARG A 16 -8.37 -5.95 -16.61
C ARG A 16 -7.69 -6.52 -15.37
N TYR A 17 -7.19 -7.75 -15.48
CA TYR A 17 -6.35 -8.35 -14.44
C TYR A 17 -4.92 -7.84 -14.56
N VAL A 18 -4.36 -7.38 -13.44
CA VAL A 18 -2.95 -7.05 -13.29
C VAL A 18 -2.33 -8.02 -12.27
N GLN A 19 -1.14 -8.53 -12.56
CA GLN A 19 -0.43 -9.42 -11.63
C GLN A 19 -0.26 -8.74 -10.26
N GLY A 20 -0.61 -9.43 -9.18
CA GLY A 20 -0.65 -8.89 -7.82
C GLY A 20 -2.06 -8.66 -7.29
N MET A 21 -3.06 -8.49 -8.16
CA MET A 21 -4.47 -8.37 -7.74
C MET A 21 -4.97 -9.60 -6.97
N ASN A 22 -4.43 -10.78 -7.26
CA ASN A 22 -4.73 -12.00 -6.51
C ASN A 22 -4.29 -11.92 -5.04
N GLU A 23 -3.27 -11.13 -4.74
CA GLU A 23 -2.74 -10.96 -3.39
C GLU A 23 -3.58 -9.96 -2.59
N ILE A 24 -4.16 -8.95 -3.25
CA ILE A 24 -5.17 -8.06 -2.66
C ILE A 24 -6.47 -8.83 -2.39
N LEU A 25 -6.88 -9.72 -3.29
CA LEU A 25 -8.10 -10.50 -3.11
C LEU A 25 -8.00 -11.52 -1.97
N ALA A 26 -6.81 -12.06 -1.71
CA ALA A 26 -6.63 -13.15 -0.74
C ALA A 26 -7.03 -12.78 0.69
N PRO A 27 -6.62 -11.62 1.28
CA PRO A 27 -7.10 -11.14 2.57
C PRO A 27 -8.62 -11.03 2.65
N LEU A 28 -9.26 -10.41 1.65
CA LEU A 28 -10.72 -10.24 1.63
C LEU A 28 -11.42 -11.60 1.62
N PHE A 29 -11.03 -12.47 0.69
CA PHE A 29 -11.64 -13.80 0.58
C PHE A 29 -11.42 -14.63 1.83
N TYR A 30 -10.24 -14.54 2.46
CA TYR A 30 -9.97 -15.23 3.73
C TYR A 30 -10.90 -14.74 4.84
N VAL A 31 -11.05 -13.42 5.02
CA VAL A 31 -11.90 -12.86 6.07
C VAL A 31 -13.35 -13.33 5.91
N PHE A 32 -13.93 -13.16 4.72
CA PHE A 32 -15.31 -13.60 4.48
C PHE A 32 -15.49 -15.11 4.56
N LYS A 33 -14.48 -15.90 4.15
CA LYS A 33 -14.60 -17.36 4.19
C LYS A 33 -14.52 -17.92 5.61
N ASN A 34 -13.86 -17.21 6.52
CA ASN A 34 -13.73 -17.57 7.93
C ASN A 34 -14.68 -16.77 8.82
N ASP A 35 -15.79 -16.26 8.26
CA ASP A 35 -16.83 -15.62 9.05
C ASP A 35 -17.36 -16.59 10.14
N PRO A 36 -17.50 -16.15 11.41
CA PRO A 36 -18.05 -16.99 12.47
C PRO A 36 -19.46 -17.51 12.19
N GLU A 37 -20.25 -16.77 11.40
CA GLU A 37 -21.60 -17.15 11.00
C GLU A 37 -21.57 -17.93 9.69
N ALA A 38 -21.92 -19.22 9.75
CA ALA A 38 -21.86 -20.12 8.59
C ALA A 38 -22.68 -19.63 7.38
N ASN A 39 -23.80 -18.92 7.63
CA ASN A 39 -24.64 -18.35 6.58
C ASN A 39 -23.91 -17.25 5.80
N ASN A 40 -23.08 -16.44 6.45
CA ASN A 40 -22.29 -15.40 5.79
C ASN A 40 -21.14 -16.02 4.99
N ALA A 41 -20.48 -17.04 5.55
CA ALA A 41 -19.39 -17.75 4.89
C ALA A 41 -19.80 -18.48 3.59
N GLU A 42 -21.10 -18.72 3.37
CA GLU A 42 -21.66 -19.24 2.12
C GLU A 42 -21.54 -18.22 0.97
N TYR A 43 -21.73 -16.93 1.28
CA TYR A 43 -21.68 -15.83 0.32
C TYR A 43 -20.30 -15.21 0.13
N ALA A 44 -19.27 -15.76 0.79
CA ALA A 44 -17.92 -15.22 0.82
C ALA A 44 -17.30 -14.88 -0.55
N GLU A 45 -17.67 -15.60 -1.62
CA GLU A 45 -17.20 -15.28 -2.96
C GLU A 45 -17.83 -13.99 -3.52
N ALA A 46 -19.13 -13.80 -3.29
CA ALA A 46 -19.85 -12.60 -3.73
C ALA A 46 -19.39 -11.38 -2.91
N ASP A 47 -19.30 -11.53 -1.59
CA ASP A 47 -18.86 -10.45 -0.70
C ASP A 47 -17.42 -10.02 -1.00
N ALA A 48 -16.51 -11.00 -1.15
CA ALA A 48 -15.14 -10.71 -1.56
C ALA A 48 -15.08 -10.03 -2.93
N PHE A 49 -15.95 -10.38 -3.88
CA PHE A 49 -15.99 -9.71 -5.18
C PHE A 49 -16.40 -8.24 -5.04
N PHE A 50 -17.49 -7.92 -4.33
CA PHE A 50 -17.95 -6.55 -4.19
C PHE A 50 -16.97 -5.69 -3.39
N CYS A 51 -16.45 -6.20 -2.28
CA CYS A 51 -15.43 -5.49 -1.50
C CYS A 51 -14.14 -5.29 -2.30
N PHE A 52 -13.74 -6.26 -3.12
CA PHE A 52 -12.56 -6.13 -3.98
C PHE A 52 -12.76 -5.05 -5.06
N VAL A 53 -13.95 -5.00 -5.69
CA VAL A 53 -14.30 -3.95 -6.65
C VAL A 53 -14.28 -2.58 -6.00
N GLU A 54 -14.92 -2.44 -4.84
CA GLU A 54 -14.99 -1.18 -4.09
C GLU A 54 -13.59 -0.71 -3.70
N LEU A 55 -12.78 -1.60 -3.10
CA LEU A 55 -11.42 -1.29 -2.70
C LEU A 55 -10.58 -0.83 -3.90
N LEU A 56 -10.60 -1.58 -5.00
CA LEU A 56 -9.83 -1.21 -6.19
C LEU A 56 -10.36 0.05 -6.88
N SER A 57 -11.62 0.44 -6.68
CA SER A 57 -12.14 1.69 -7.24
C SER A 57 -11.37 2.91 -6.69
N GLY A 58 -11.00 2.90 -5.40
CA GLY A 58 -10.20 3.95 -4.76
C GLY A 58 -8.74 3.99 -5.19
N PHE A 59 -8.21 2.89 -5.75
CA PHE A 59 -6.84 2.79 -6.25
C PHE A 59 -6.77 2.66 -7.78
N ARG A 60 -7.89 2.85 -8.48
CA ARG A 60 -8.06 2.54 -9.91
C ARG A 60 -6.97 3.12 -10.79
N ASP A 61 -6.60 4.37 -10.54
CA ASP A 61 -5.64 5.08 -11.38
C ASP A 61 -4.22 4.53 -11.25
N ASN A 62 -3.90 3.88 -10.12
CA ASN A 62 -2.62 3.18 -9.91
C ASN A 62 -2.48 1.90 -10.77
N PHE A 63 -3.60 1.33 -11.25
CA PHE A 63 -3.62 0.11 -12.05
C PHE A 63 -3.86 0.37 -13.54
N CYS A 64 -4.17 1.59 -13.92
CA CYS A 64 -4.38 1.94 -15.33
C CYS A 64 -3.01 2.21 -15.99
N GLN A 65 -2.49 1.24 -16.75
CA GLN A 65 -1.20 1.37 -17.46
C GLN A 65 -1.11 2.63 -18.34
N LYS A 66 -2.24 3.10 -18.87
CA LYS A 66 -2.31 4.34 -19.67
C LYS A 66 -1.98 5.60 -18.84
N LEU A 67 -2.11 5.52 -17.53
CA LEU A 67 -1.87 6.60 -16.59
C LEU A 67 -0.48 6.54 -15.94
N ASP A 68 0.33 5.51 -16.19
CA ASP A 68 1.66 5.36 -15.58
C ASP A 68 2.59 6.55 -15.87
N ASN A 69 2.43 7.20 -17.04
CA ASN A 69 3.17 8.41 -17.43
C ASN A 69 2.37 9.71 -17.20
N SER A 70 1.22 9.65 -16.54
CA SER A 70 0.32 10.78 -16.33
C SER A 70 0.42 11.39 -14.93
N VAL A 71 -0.16 12.57 -14.76
CA VAL A 71 -0.28 13.29 -13.49
C VAL A 71 -1.18 12.63 -12.45
N VAL A 72 -1.91 11.56 -12.83
CA VAL A 72 -2.91 10.89 -11.99
C VAL A 72 -2.67 9.39 -11.79
N GLY A 73 -1.55 8.82 -12.27
CA GLY A 73 -1.24 7.39 -12.09
C GLY A 73 -0.31 7.07 -10.91
N ILE A 74 0.19 5.84 -10.87
CA ILE A 74 1.08 5.33 -9.81
C ILE A 74 2.30 6.23 -9.53
N ARG A 75 2.87 6.86 -10.56
CA ARG A 75 3.97 7.82 -10.38
C ARG A 75 3.57 9.03 -9.55
N SER A 76 2.35 9.56 -9.75
CA SER A 76 1.81 10.66 -8.95
C SER A 76 1.65 10.24 -7.49
N THR A 77 1.13 9.04 -7.24
CA THR A 77 0.98 8.47 -5.90
C THR A 77 2.34 8.26 -5.20
N ILE A 78 3.37 7.81 -5.93
CA ILE A 78 4.74 7.70 -5.43
C ILE A 78 5.34 9.09 -5.16
N SER A 79 5.08 10.09 -6.01
CA SER A 79 5.52 11.47 -5.76
C SER A 79 4.88 12.03 -4.49
N LYS A 80 3.58 11.77 -4.24
CA LYS A 80 2.92 12.16 -2.98
C LYS A 80 3.58 11.51 -1.76
N LEU A 81 4.03 10.26 -1.86
CA LEU A 81 4.83 9.63 -0.80
C LEU A 81 6.14 10.39 -0.55
N SER A 82 6.86 10.76 -1.62
CA SER A 82 8.12 11.51 -1.53
C SER A 82 7.89 12.90 -0.90
N GLU A 83 6.82 13.60 -1.29
CA GLU A 83 6.42 14.88 -0.69
C GLU A 83 6.04 14.75 0.79
N LEU A 84 5.31 13.69 1.14
CA LEU A 84 4.95 13.40 2.53
C LEU A 84 6.21 13.14 3.37
N LEU A 85 7.17 12.37 2.85
CA LEU A 85 8.45 12.16 3.53
C LEU A 85 9.22 13.47 3.69
N LYS A 86 9.34 14.28 2.62
CA LYS A 86 10.02 15.58 2.67
C LYS A 86 9.49 16.48 3.76
N LYS A 87 8.17 16.50 3.90
CA LYS A 87 7.45 17.33 4.86
C LYS A 87 7.67 16.89 6.31
N HIS A 88 7.75 15.58 6.57
CA HIS A 88 7.86 15.04 7.93
C HIS A 88 9.31 14.76 8.35
N ASP A 89 10.22 14.54 7.41
CA ASP A 89 11.64 14.27 7.65
C ASP A 89 12.48 14.69 6.43
N GLU A 90 12.72 16.01 6.29
CA GLU A 90 13.46 16.57 5.16
C GLU A 90 14.89 16.01 5.06
N GLU A 91 15.54 15.74 6.18
CA GLU A 91 16.89 15.16 6.22
C GLU A 91 16.91 13.78 5.57
N LEU A 92 15.98 12.90 5.98
CA LEU A 92 15.86 11.56 5.39
C LEU A 92 15.48 11.63 3.91
N TRP A 93 14.52 12.48 3.56
CA TRP A 93 14.13 12.69 2.17
C TRP A 93 15.31 13.12 1.29
N ARG A 94 16.07 14.13 1.74
CA ARG A 94 17.24 14.65 1.03
C ARG A 94 18.31 13.57 0.89
N HIS A 95 18.53 12.76 1.92
CA HIS A 95 19.48 11.65 1.85
C HIS A 95 19.08 10.60 0.81
N LEU A 96 17.81 10.22 0.74
CA LEU A 96 17.32 9.23 -0.23
C LEU A 96 17.34 9.78 -1.67
N GLU A 97 16.77 10.97 -1.89
CA GLU A 97 16.61 11.53 -3.24
C GLU A 97 17.89 12.15 -3.80
N VAL A 98 18.65 12.89 -2.98
CA VAL A 98 19.79 13.70 -3.45
C VAL A 98 21.12 12.99 -3.21
N THR A 99 21.35 12.51 -1.98
CA THR A 99 22.65 11.93 -1.60
C THR A 99 22.83 10.53 -2.19
N THR A 100 21.90 9.61 -1.90
CA THR A 100 22.00 8.21 -2.32
C THR A 100 21.28 7.94 -3.65
N LYS A 101 20.40 8.84 -4.10
CA LYS A 101 19.65 8.74 -5.37
C LYS A 101 18.83 7.46 -5.50
N VAL A 102 18.28 6.98 -4.39
CA VAL A 102 17.38 5.82 -4.36
C VAL A 102 16.00 6.28 -4.83
N ASN A 103 15.69 6.00 -6.10
CA ASN A 103 14.40 6.36 -6.68
C ASN A 103 13.25 5.61 -5.97
N PRO A 104 12.22 6.32 -5.44
CA PRO A 104 11.04 5.71 -4.81
C PRO A 104 10.33 4.63 -5.62
N GLN A 105 10.37 4.70 -6.95
CA GLN A 105 9.80 3.69 -7.85
C GLN A 105 10.33 2.29 -7.56
N PHE A 106 11.58 2.13 -7.11
CA PHE A 106 12.21 0.82 -6.92
C PHE A 106 11.82 0.10 -5.62
N TYR A 107 11.14 0.77 -4.69
CA TYR A 107 10.63 0.16 -3.46
C TYR A 107 9.13 0.42 -3.27
N ALA A 108 8.67 1.66 -3.45
CA ALA A 108 7.31 2.07 -3.13
C ALA A 108 6.27 1.57 -4.14
N PHE A 109 6.67 1.29 -5.39
CA PHE A 109 5.75 0.78 -6.41
C PHE A 109 5.02 -0.47 -5.92
N ARG A 110 5.77 -1.46 -5.43
CA ARG A 110 5.23 -2.72 -4.90
C ARG A 110 4.42 -2.51 -3.62
N TRP A 111 4.92 -1.68 -2.71
CA TRP A 111 4.23 -1.34 -1.46
C TRP A 111 2.82 -0.80 -1.72
N ILE A 112 2.72 0.13 -2.66
CA ILE A 112 1.47 0.82 -2.97
C ILE A 112 0.54 -0.06 -3.81
N THR A 113 1.05 -0.67 -4.88
CA THR A 113 0.22 -1.46 -5.81
C THR A 113 -0.30 -2.75 -5.20
N LEU A 114 0.35 -3.29 -4.17
CA LEU A 114 -0.07 -4.50 -3.47
C LEU A 114 -0.64 -4.23 -2.07
N LEU A 115 -0.88 -2.97 -1.72
CA LEU A 115 -1.41 -2.56 -0.40
C LEU A 115 -0.66 -3.24 0.76
N LEU A 116 0.67 -3.27 0.65
CA LEU A 116 1.62 -3.83 1.62
C LEU A 116 1.52 -5.35 1.88
N THR A 117 0.70 -6.09 1.14
CA THR A 117 0.48 -7.54 1.36
C THR A 117 1.72 -8.43 1.17
N GLN A 118 2.77 -7.91 0.51
CA GLN A 118 4.06 -8.60 0.39
C GLN A 118 5.17 -8.07 1.31
N GLU A 119 4.91 -7.02 2.09
CA GLU A 119 5.91 -6.49 3.05
C GLU A 119 5.79 -7.14 4.41
N PHE A 120 4.58 -7.60 4.74
CA PHE A 120 4.24 -8.13 6.04
C PHE A 120 3.67 -9.54 5.90
N ASN A 121 3.73 -10.32 6.98
CA ASN A 121 3.03 -11.60 6.98
C ASN A 121 1.52 -11.38 6.91
N PHE A 122 0.78 -12.47 6.70
CA PHE A 122 -0.65 -12.39 6.47
C PHE A 122 -1.45 -11.77 7.63
N ALA A 123 -1.12 -12.13 8.88
CA ALA A 123 -1.81 -11.59 10.06
C ALA A 123 -1.54 -10.09 10.24
N ASP A 124 -0.28 -9.67 10.05
CA ASP A 124 0.11 -8.27 10.10
C ASP A 124 -0.55 -7.46 8.97
N SER A 125 -0.68 -8.05 7.78
CA SER A 125 -1.38 -7.43 6.65
C SER A 125 -2.84 -7.17 6.97
N LEU A 126 -3.54 -8.12 7.60
CA LEU A 126 -4.93 -7.92 8.04
C LEU A 126 -5.05 -6.78 9.05
N HIS A 127 -4.15 -6.72 10.04
CA HIS A 127 -4.15 -5.65 11.04
C HIS A 127 -3.86 -4.27 10.43
N ILE A 128 -2.96 -4.19 9.45
CA ILE A 128 -2.74 -2.96 8.67
C ILE A 128 -4.01 -2.58 7.91
N TRP A 129 -4.69 -3.56 7.32
CA TRP A 129 -5.89 -3.35 6.53
C TRP A 129 -7.09 -2.88 7.36
N ASP A 130 -7.21 -3.30 8.62
CA ASP A 130 -8.22 -2.76 9.53
C ASP A 130 -8.07 -1.23 9.65
N THR A 131 -6.84 -0.74 9.78
CA THR A 131 -6.57 0.72 9.83
C THR A 131 -6.78 1.36 8.46
N LEU A 132 -6.31 0.72 7.39
CA LEU A 132 -6.43 1.22 6.02
C LEU A 132 -7.88 1.48 5.61
N LEU A 133 -8.79 0.56 5.97
CA LEU A 133 -10.19 0.59 5.57
C LEU A 133 -11.08 1.38 6.53
N SER A 134 -10.67 1.56 7.79
CA SER A 134 -11.44 2.30 8.80
C SER A 134 -11.16 3.81 8.84
N ASP A 135 -10.08 4.26 8.20
CA ASP A 135 -9.64 5.64 8.26
C ASP A 135 -10.55 6.60 7.46
N PRO A 136 -11.10 7.66 8.08
CA PRO A 136 -11.98 8.61 7.40
C PRO A 136 -11.29 9.45 6.31
N GLU A 137 -9.95 9.56 6.32
CA GLU A 137 -9.22 10.23 5.25
C GLU A 137 -9.11 9.39 3.96
N GLY A 138 -9.52 8.12 4.03
CA GLY A 138 -9.57 7.21 2.90
C GLY A 138 -8.37 6.26 2.81
N PRO A 139 -8.51 5.13 2.08
CA PRO A 139 -7.47 4.10 2.00
C PRO A 139 -6.15 4.60 1.41
N GLN A 140 -6.19 5.45 0.38
CA GLN A 140 -4.97 5.88 -0.31
C GLN A 140 -4.10 6.78 0.58
N GLU A 141 -4.69 7.79 1.20
CA GLU A 141 -4.04 8.71 2.11
C GLU A 141 -3.44 7.96 3.31
N THR A 142 -4.17 6.98 3.84
CA THR A 142 -3.75 6.12 4.94
C THR A 142 -2.57 5.23 4.55
N LEU A 143 -2.62 4.61 3.37
CA LEU A 143 -1.53 3.81 2.82
C LEU A 143 -0.24 4.64 2.70
N LEU A 144 -0.34 5.86 2.17
CA LEU A 144 0.81 6.75 2.03
C LEU A 144 1.42 7.12 3.38
N ARG A 145 0.60 7.37 4.42
CA ARG A 145 1.08 7.59 5.78
C ARG A 145 1.81 6.36 6.33
N ILE A 146 1.28 5.16 6.12
CA ILE A 146 1.92 3.92 6.57
C ILE A 146 3.26 3.72 5.85
N CYS A 147 3.31 3.89 4.53
CA CYS A 147 4.54 3.84 3.74
C CYS A 147 5.58 4.89 4.22
N CYS A 148 5.15 6.11 4.56
CA CYS A 148 6.03 7.13 5.10
C CYS A 148 6.55 6.76 6.50
N ALA A 149 5.67 6.27 7.37
CA ALA A 149 6.05 5.77 8.69
C ALA A 149 7.06 4.61 8.60
N MET A 150 6.90 3.71 7.61
CA MET A 150 7.88 2.66 7.34
C MET A 150 9.28 3.24 7.08
N LEU A 151 9.40 4.31 6.29
CA LEU A 151 10.68 4.98 6.02
C LEU A 151 11.26 5.61 7.29
N ILE A 152 10.44 6.32 8.05
CA ILE A 152 10.84 7.00 9.30
C ILE A 152 11.34 5.99 10.35
N LEU A 153 10.70 4.83 10.48
CA LEU A 153 11.10 3.80 11.45
C LEU A 153 12.49 3.23 11.19
N VAL A 154 12.91 3.14 9.92
CA VAL A 154 14.25 2.66 9.55
C VAL A 154 15.24 3.79 9.26
N ARG A 155 14.86 5.05 9.53
CA ARG A 155 15.64 6.27 9.29
C ARG A 155 17.12 6.15 9.62
N ARG A 156 17.45 5.69 10.83
CA ARG A 156 18.85 5.59 11.29
C ARG A 156 19.70 4.70 10.37
N ARG A 157 19.11 3.60 9.88
CA ARG A 157 19.78 2.68 8.96
C ARG A 157 19.92 3.28 7.57
N LEU A 158 18.88 4.00 7.11
CA LEU A 158 18.89 4.67 5.81
C LEU A 158 19.92 5.79 5.72
N LEU A 159 20.01 6.63 6.76
CA LEU A 159 20.99 7.72 6.83
C LEU A 159 22.44 7.22 6.90
N ALA A 160 22.67 6.07 7.51
CA ALA A 160 23.99 5.43 7.57
C ALA A 160 24.34 4.63 6.30
N GLY A 161 23.34 4.31 5.46
CA GLY A 161 23.50 3.45 4.29
C GLY A 161 23.79 4.23 3.00
N ASP A 162 24.35 3.49 2.04
CA ASP A 162 24.54 3.88 0.64
C ASP A 162 23.37 3.42 -0.25
N PHE A 163 23.46 3.68 -1.56
CA PHE A 163 22.42 3.28 -2.53
C PHE A 163 22.05 1.80 -2.43
N THR A 164 23.03 0.90 -2.44
CA THR A 164 22.79 -0.55 -2.48
C THR A 164 22.20 -1.07 -1.18
N SER A 165 22.74 -0.65 -0.04
CA SER A 165 22.24 -1.07 1.28
C SER A 165 20.84 -0.52 1.56
N ASN A 166 20.56 0.73 1.19
CA ASN A 166 19.24 1.34 1.32
C ASN A 166 18.21 0.67 0.44
N LEU A 167 18.52 0.43 -0.85
CA LEU A 167 17.59 -0.24 -1.75
C LEU A 167 17.28 -1.66 -1.26
N LYS A 168 18.30 -2.42 -0.83
CA LYS A 168 18.11 -3.77 -0.30
C LYS A 168 17.26 -3.77 0.97
N LEU A 169 17.46 -2.79 1.85
CA LEU A 169 16.67 -2.62 3.08
C LEU A 169 15.20 -2.34 2.76
N LEU A 170 14.92 -1.48 1.79
CA LEU A 170 13.55 -1.09 1.44
C LEU A 170 12.83 -2.18 0.64
N GLN A 171 13.54 -2.97 -0.17
CA GLN A 171 12.95 -4.13 -0.87
C GLN A 171 12.72 -5.33 0.06
N ASN A 172 13.44 -5.40 1.18
CA ASN A 172 13.33 -6.46 2.18
C ASN A 172 13.12 -5.83 3.56
N TYR A 173 11.95 -5.22 3.73
CA TYR A 173 11.64 -4.45 4.93
C TYR A 173 11.76 -5.32 6.20
N PRO A 174 12.40 -4.83 7.27
CA PRO A 174 12.61 -5.64 8.47
C PRO A 174 11.29 -5.86 9.23
N SER A 175 11.22 -7.00 9.93
CA SER A 175 10.13 -7.26 10.88
C SER A 175 9.94 -6.10 11.84
N THR A 176 8.71 -5.62 11.96
CA THR A 176 8.39 -4.40 12.69
C THR A 176 7.13 -4.61 13.53
N ASN A 177 7.06 -3.97 14.70
CA ASN A 177 5.85 -3.98 15.50
C ASN A 177 4.75 -3.15 14.79
N ILE A 178 3.70 -3.83 14.32
CA ILE A 178 2.62 -3.20 13.54
C ILE A 178 1.88 -2.12 14.31
N SER A 179 1.58 -2.34 15.60
CA SER A 179 0.92 -1.33 16.43
C SER A 179 1.75 -0.05 16.55
N HIS A 180 3.08 -0.18 16.69
CA HIS A 180 3.98 0.98 16.68
C HIS A 180 4.07 1.65 15.31
N LEU A 181 4.11 0.88 14.22
CA LEU A 181 4.05 1.40 12.85
C LEU A 181 2.78 2.23 12.61
N LEU A 182 1.61 1.69 12.96
CA LEU A 182 0.33 2.36 12.82
C LEU A 182 0.23 3.59 13.73
N TYR A 183 0.80 3.54 14.93
CA TYR A 183 0.92 4.70 15.81
C TYR A 183 1.74 5.83 15.18
N VAL A 184 2.90 5.51 14.60
CA VAL A 184 3.73 6.50 13.89
C VAL A 184 2.99 7.04 12.67
N ALA A 185 2.34 6.17 11.87
CA ALA A 185 1.56 6.59 10.71
C ALA A 185 0.42 7.56 11.09
N ASN A 186 -0.29 7.29 12.19
CA ASN A 186 -1.34 8.17 12.69
C ASN A 186 -0.82 9.54 13.14
N LYS A 187 0.42 9.64 13.65
CA LYS A 187 1.04 10.93 13.97
C LYS A 187 1.35 11.78 12.74
N LEU A 188 1.38 11.19 11.55
CA LEU A 188 1.57 11.92 10.29
C LEU A 188 0.25 12.55 9.77
N ARG A 189 -0.89 12.29 10.43
CA ARG A 189 -2.16 12.97 10.14
C ARG A 189 -2.05 14.48 10.37
N GLY A 190 -2.82 15.25 9.60
CA GLY A 190 -3.09 16.65 9.94
C GLY A 190 -1.92 17.62 9.84
N SER A 191 -0.75 17.25 9.31
CA SER A 191 0.29 18.25 9.01
C SER A 191 0.02 19.00 7.70
N SER A 192 -1.09 18.73 7.01
CA SER A 192 -1.51 19.38 5.75
C SER A 192 -1.85 20.85 6.01
N ALA A 193 -1.04 21.75 5.44
CA ALA A 193 -1.18 23.20 5.40
C ALA A 193 -0.88 23.97 6.71
N GLY A 194 0.38 24.40 6.82
CA GLY A 194 0.74 25.76 7.25
C GLY A 194 1.43 26.44 6.08
#